data_AF-Q745A4-F1
#
_entry.id   AF-Q745A4-F1
#
_cell.length_a   1.000
_cell.length_b   1.000
_cell.length_c   1.000
_cell.angle_alpha   90.00
_cell.angle_beta   90.00
_cell.angle_gamma   90.00
#
_symmetry.space_group_name_H-M   'P 1'
#
loop_
_entity.id
_entity.type
_entity.pdbx_description
1 polymer ?
#
loop_
_entity_poly.entity_id
_entity_poly.type
_entity_poly.pdbx_seq_one_letter_code
_entity_poly.pdbx_strand_id
1 'polypeptide(L)'
;MASVIAVIPLYIACLAVTYLTCQVVANIISGGSIGPYLHYFTMMLSAKDIAYSVLKCVVFVWLSSTVQCYYGFYAAGGPEGVGVAAGHAMRASITVVIMVNMLLTMALWSIDAGARFGG
;
A
#
# COMPACT_ATOMS: atom_id res chain seq x y z
N MET A 1 10.72 -3.32 13.94
CA MET A 1 10.19 -4.70 13.76
C MET A 1 8.73 -4.82 14.22
N ALA A 2 8.33 -4.21 15.35
CA ALA A 2 6.92 -4.19 15.78
C ALA A 2 5.95 -3.64 14.72
N SER A 3 6.34 -2.58 13.99
CA SER A 3 5.59 -2.00 12.88
C SER A 3 5.30 -3.00 11.74
N VAL A 4 6.25 -3.87 11.43
CA VAL A 4 6.12 -4.88 10.36
C VAL A 4 5.11 -5.96 10.76
N ILE A 5 5.18 -6.41 12.01
CA ILE A 5 4.29 -7.44 12.55
C ILE A 5 2.85 -6.91 12.64
N ALA A 6 2.67 -5.64 13.04
CA ALA A 6 1.35 -5.01 13.13
C ALA A 6 0.69 -4.77 11.76
N VAL A 7 1.47 -4.63 10.70
CA VAL A 7 0.95 -4.34 9.36
C VAL A 7 0.38 -5.56 8.65
N ILE A 8 0.89 -6.76 8.93
CA ILE A 8 0.36 -8.00 8.34
C ILE A 8 -1.15 -8.16 8.64
N PRO A 9 -1.62 -8.12 9.91
CA PRO A 9 -3.06 -8.23 10.20
C PRO A 9 -3.85 -7.01 9.73
N LEU A 10 -3.27 -5.80 9.81
CA LEU A 10 -3.93 -4.58 9.34
C LEU A 10 -4.18 -4.64 7.82
N TYR A 11 -3.22 -5.15 7.06
CA TYR A 11 -3.33 -5.27 5.61
C TYR A 11 -4.38 -6.31 5.21
N ILE A 12 -4.42 -7.45 5.91
CA ILE A 12 -5.46 -8.48 5.70
C ILE A 12 -6.85 -7.91 6.01
N ALA A 13 -7.00 -7.17 7.11
CA ALA A 13 -8.26 -6.52 7.44
C ALA A 13 -8.66 -5.48 6.38
N CYS A 14 -7.71 -4.73 5.85
CA CYS A 14 -7.94 -3.75 4.79
C CYS A 14 -8.37 -4.43 3.48
N LEU A 15 -7.76 -5.56 3.13
CA LEU A 15 -8.19 -6.38 1.99
C LEU A 15 -9.62 -6.91 2.18
N ALA A 16 -9.95 -7.40 3.38
CA ALA A 16 -11.29 -7.89 3.68
C ALA A 16 -12.35 -6.78 3.60
N VAL A 17 -12.05 -5.59 4.13
CA VAL A 17 -12.94 -4.42 4.03
C VAL A 17 -13.10 -3.99 2.57
N THR A 18 -12.01 -3.93 1.81
CA THR A 18 -12.05 -3.57 0.39
C THR A 18 -12.89 -4.56 -0.41
N TYR A 19 -12.73 -5.86 -0.15
CA TYR A 19 -13.55 -6.91 -0.77
C TYR A 19 -15.05 -6.71 -0.48
N LEU A 20 -15.40 -6.48 0.79
CA LEU A 20 -16.78 -6.22 1.20
C LEU A 20 -17.33 -4.94 0.55
N THR A 21 -16.57 -3.86 0.53
CA THR A 21 -16.98 -2.60 -0.11
C THR A 21 -17.22 -2.78 -1.60
N CYS A 22 -16.30 -3.44 -2.31
CA CYS A 22 -16.45 -3.77 -3.72
C CYS A 22 -17.72 -4.60 -3.98
N GLN A 23 -17.95 -5.65 -3.18
CA GLN A 23 -19.14 -6.49 -3.29
C GLN A 23 -20.44 -5.72 -3.06
N VAL A 24 -20.49 -4.85 -2.05
CA VAL A 24 -21.67 -4.03 -1.73
C VAL A 24 -21.94 -3.02 -2.85
N VAL A 25 -20.93 -2.26 -3.27
CA VAL A 25 -21.06 -1.24 -4.33
C VAL A 25 -21.55 -1.88 -5.63
N ALA A 26 -21.00 -3.03 -5.99
CA ALA A 26 -21.41 -3.72 -7.21
C ALA A 26 -22.79 -4.35 -7.13
N ASN A 27 -23.21 -4.82 -5.95
CA ASN A 27 -24.56 -5.32 -5.74
C ASN A 27 -25.60 -4.21 -5.92
N ILE A 28 -25.31 -3.01 -5.40
CA ILE A 28 -26.16 -1.83 -5.53
C ILE A 28 -26.25 -1.37 -6.99
N ILE A 29 -25.11 -1.29 -7.70
CA ILE A 29 -25.06 -0.84 -9.10
C ILE A 29 -25.71 -1.86 -10.05
N SER A 30 -25.57 -3.17 -9.78
CA SER A 30 -26.06 -4.24 -10.66
C SER A 30 -27.51 -4.66 -10.38
N GLY A 31 -28.22 -3.95 -9.49
CA GLY A 31 -29.65 -4.20 -9.22
C GLY A 31 -29.96 -5.58 -8.63
N GLY A 32 -29.03 -6.21 -7.92
CA GLY A 32 -29.26 -7.48 -7.21
C GLY A 32 -28.75 -8.75 -7.90
N SER A 33 -28.16 -8.69 -9.10
CA SER A 33 -27.52 -9.86 -9.71
C SER A 33 -26.06 -10.03 -9.23
N ILE A 34 -25.82 -11.03 -8.37
CA ILE A 34 -24.50 -11.33 -7.76
C ILE A 34 -23.60 -12.13 -8.72
N GLY A 35 -24.20 -12.77 -9.74
CA GLY A 35 -23.54 -13.68 -10.69
C GLY A 35 -22.37 -13.07 -11.49
N PRO A 36 -22.49 -11.88 -12.10
CA PRO A 36 -21.39 -11.29 -12.86
C PRO A 36 -20.24 -10.85 -11.95
N TYR A 37 -20.49 -10.35 -10.75
CA TYR A 37 -19.42 -9.87 -9.87
C TYR A 37 -18.50 -11.00 -9.42
N LEU A 38 -19.06 -12.18 -9.08
CA LEU A 38 -18.26 -13.36 -8.70
C LEU A 38 -17.42 -13.89 -9.89
N HIS A 39 -17.96 -13.79 -11.11
CA HIS A 39 -17.26 -14.21 -12.34
C HIS A 39 -16.15 -13.24 -12.76
N TYR A 40 -16.37 -11.92 -12.65
CA TYR A 40 -15.33 -10.91 -12.86
C TYR A 40 -14.30 -10.88 -11.71
N PHE A 41 -14.69 -11.19 -10.47
CA PHE A 41 -13.74 -11.27 -9.35
C PHE A 41 -12.72 -12.40 -9.53
N THR A 42 -13.13 -13.53 -10.11
CA THR A 42 -12.23 -14.67 -10.35
C THR A 42 -11.37 -14.48 -11.59
N MET A 43 -11.81 -13.68 -12.56
CA MET A 43 -11.10 -13.45 -13.83
C MET A 43 -10.23 -12.17 -13.85
N MET A 44 -10.65 -11.10 -13.16
CA MET A 44 -9.97 -9.79 -13.12
C MET A 44 -9.00 -9.65 -11.94
N LEU A 45 -9.20 -10.43 -10.86
CA LEU A 45 -8.36 -10.43 -9.67
C LEU A 45 -7.33 -11.57 -9.76
N SER A 46 -6.32 -11.40 -10.62
CA SER A 46 -5.22 -12.38 -10.69
C SER A 46 -4.56 -12.47 -9.31
N ALA A 47 -4.52 -13.68 -8.73
CA ALA A 47 -3.90 -13.93 -7.42
C ALA A 47 -2.45 -13.43 -7.34
N LYS A 48 -1.78 -13.33 -8.49
CA LYS A 48 -0.43 -12.78 -8.66
C LYS A 48 -0.36 -11.29 -8.33
N ASP A 49 -1.36 -10.49 -8.71
CA ASP A 49 -1.40 -9.05 -8.42
C ASP A 49 -1.63 -8.76 -6.93
N ILE A 50 -2.44 -9.61 -6.27
CA ILE A 50 -2.64 -9.54 -4.81
C ILE A 50 -1.33 -9.85 -4.09
N ALA A 51 -0.61 -10.89 -4.50
CA ALA A 51 0.67 -11.25 -3.91
C ALA A 51 1.71 -10.13 -4.08
N TYR A 52 1.78 -9.50 -5.26
CA TYR A 52 2.65 -8.34 -5.50
C TYR A 52 2.23 -7.12 -4.68
N SER A 53 0.94 -6.89 -4.49
CA SER A 53 0.42 -5.82 -3.65
C SER A 53 0.77 -6.02 -2.16
N VAL A 54 0.65 -7.26 -1.64
CA VAL A 54 1.08 -7.60 -0.27
C VAL A 54 2.56 -7.33 -0.08
N LEU A 55 3.41 -7.83 -0.99
CA LEU A 55 4.87 -7.65 -0.94
C LEU A 55 5.23 -6.15 -0.93
N LYS A 56 4.62 -5.38 -1.84
CA LYS A 56 4.81 -3.93 -1.96
C LYS A 56 4.40 -3.19 -0.68
N CYS A 57 3.29 -3.57 -0.05
CA CYS A 57 2.86 -2.99 1.23
C CYS A 57 3.85 -3.26 2.37
N VAL A 58 4.37 -4.49 2.48
CA VAL A 58 5.37 -4.83 3.50
C VAL A 58 6.62 -3.97 3.35
N VAL A 59 7.11 -3.78 2.12
CA VAL A 59 8.28 -2.94 1.82
C VAL A 59 8.05 -1.47 2.20
N PHE A 60 6.90 -0.88 1.84
CA PHE A 60 6.62 0.52 2.20
C PHE A 60 6.52 0.75 3.70
N VAL A 61 5.90 -0.17 4.42
CA VAL A 61 5.76 -0.06 5.87
C VAL A 61 7.12 -0.17 6.54
N TRP A 62 7.96 -1.08 6.07
CA TRP A 62 9.31 -1.23 6.61
C TRP A 62 10.14 0.04 6.41
N LEU A 63 10.10 0.63 5.20
CA LEU A 63 10.81 1.88 4.91
C LEU A 63 10.23 3.09 5.67
N SER A 64 8.91 3.24 5.68
CA SER A 64 8.27 4.38 6.35
C SER A 64 8.51 4.35 7.87
N SER A 65 8.39 3.17 8.49
CA SER A 65 8.62 3.03 9.94
C SER A 65 10.08 3.19 10.33
N THR A 66 11.04 2.72 9.52
CA THR A 66 12.48 2.94 9.77
C THR A 66 12.84 4.42 9.71
N VAL A 67 12.33 5.16 8.71
CA VAL A 67 12.53 6.61 8.60
C VAL A 67 11.93 7.37 9.79
N GLN A 68 10.70 7.05 10.17
CA GLN A 68 10.04 7.72 11.30
C GLN A 68 10.71 7.42 12.64
N CYS A 69 11.14 6.17 12.86
CA CYS A 69 11.90 5.83 14.06
C CYS A 69 13.25 6.57 14.10
N TYR A 70 13.94 6.71 12.96
CA TYR A 70 15.20 7.45 12.91
C TYR A 70 15.04 8.91 13.36
N TYR A 71 14.08 9.64 12.79
CA TYR A 71 13.81 11.02 13.21
C TYR A 71 13.24 11.12 14.63
N GLY A 72 12.54 10.08 15.10
CA GLY A 72 12.05 10.01 16.49
C GLY A 72 13.16 9.82 17.52
N PHE A 73 14.19 9.03 17.22
CA PHE A 73 15.33 8.81 18.12
C PHE A 73 16.27 10.01 18.24
N TYR A 74 16.39 10.81 17.17
CA TYR A 74 17.24 12.00 17.14
C TYR A 74 16.49 13.30 17.49
N ALA A 75 15.24 13.23 17.93
CA ALA A 75 14.49 14.40 18.35
C ALA A 75 14.98 14.91 19.72
N ALA A 76 15.30 16.19 19.80
CA ALA A 76 15.71 16.88 21.03
C ALA A 76 15.04 18.27 21.12
N GLY A 77 14.93 18.83 22.33
CA GLY A 77 14.45 20.21 22.52
C GLY A 77 13.02 20.37 23.09
N GLY A 78 12.51 19.40 23.85
CA GLY A 78 11.19 19.52 24.50
C GLY A 78 10.00 19.30 23.53
N PRO A 79 8.76 19.60 23.95
CA PRO A 79 7.53 19.29 23.21
C PRO A 79 7.42 19.99 21.84
N GLU A 80 8.04 21.17 21.70
CA GLU A 80 8.05 21.91 20.43
C GLU A 80 9.04 21.31 19.43
N GLY A 81 10.22 20.89 19.89
CA GLY A 81 11.25 20.25 19.06
C GLY A 81 10.81 18.88 18.52
N VAL A 82 10.10 18.07 19.31
CA VAL A 82 9.55 16.79 18.83
C VAL A 82 8.46 16.97 17.77
N GLY A 83 7.65 18.05 17.85
CA GLY A 83 6.65 18.38 16.83
C GLY A 83 7.28 18.74 15.49
N VAL A 84 8.34 19.56 15.50
CA VAL A 84 9.08 19.94 14.29
C VAL A 84 9.82 18.74 13.69
N ALA A 85 10.45 17.91 14.53
CA ALA A 85 11.13 16.69 14.09
C ALA A 85 10.15 15.68 13.47
N ALA A 86 8.96 15.50 14.07
CA ALA A 86 7.91 14.65 13.52
C ALA A 86 7.40 15.16 12.16
N GLY A 87 7.24 16.48 12.01
CA GLY A 87 6.87 17.09 10.74
C GLY A 87 7.92 16.84 9.63
N HIS A 88 9.20 16.98 9.95
CA HIS A 88 10.29 16.68 9.02
C HIS A 88 10.32 15.18 8.64
N ALA A 89 10.13 14.30 9.63
CA ALA A 89 10.06 12.85 9.43
C ALA A 89 8.92 12.45 8.48
N MET A 90 7.76 13.08 8.62
CA MET A 90 6.59 12.78 7.80
C MET A 90 6.84 13.18 6.33
N ARG A 91 7.41 14.37 6.09
CA ARG A 91 7.74 14.83 4.74
C ARG A 91 8.80 13.96 4.07
N ALA A 92 9.83 13.56 4.81
CA ALA A 92 10.87 12.65 4.32
C ALA A 92 10.30 11.26 4.00
N SER A 93 9.49 10.68 4.90
CA SER A 93 8.92 9.35 4.70
C SER A 93 7.95 9.28 3.52
N ILE A 94 7.09 10.29 3.31
CA ILE A 94 6.19 10.35 2.15
C ILE A 94 6.98 10.38 0.84
N THR A 95 8.02 11.22 0.76
CA THR A 95 8.85 11.34 -0.45
C THR A 95 9.54 10.02 -0.79
N VAL A 96 10.13 9.35 0.21
CA VAL A 96 10.79 8.04 0.03
C VAL A 96 9.78 6.98 -0.43
N VAL A 97 8.61 6.92 0.21
CA VAL A 97 7.57 5.95 -0.15
C VAL A 97 7.09 6.16 -1.58
N ILE A 98 6.91 7.41 -2.04
CA ILE A 98 6.50 7.71 -3.42
C ILE A 98 7.57 7.26 -4.42
N MET A 99 8.85 7.56 -4.17
CA MET A 99 9.94 7.17 -5.08
C MET A 99 10.06 5.65 -5.18
N VAL A 100 10.00 4.95 -4.05
CA VAL A 100 10.01 3.47 -4.03
C VAL A 100 8.75 2.91 -4.67
N ASN A 101 7.61 3.60 -4.56
CA ASN A 101 6.38 3.19 -5.21
C ASN A 101 6.49 3.23 -6.73
N MET A 102 7.04 4.30 -7.30
CA MET A 102 7.30 4.35 -8.73
C MET A 102 8.23 3.23 -9.18
N LEU A 103 9.37 3.06 -8.50
CA LEU A 103 10.35 2.03 -8.83
C LEU A 103 9.76 0.62 -8.77
N LEU A 104 9.02 0.30 -7.71
CA LEU A 104 8.46 -1.04 -7.52
C LEU A 104 7.26 -1.30 -8.44
N THR A 105 6.48 -0.27 -8.79
CA THR A 105 5.42 -0.41 -9.82
C THR A 105 6.02 -0.73 -11.17
N MET A 106 7.08 -0.02 -11.56
CA MET A 106 7.82 -0.32 -12.78
C MET A 106 8.42 -1.73 -12.71
N ALA A 107 9.07 -2.11 -11.61
CA ALA A 107 9.70 -3.43 -11.50
C ALA A 107 8.71 -4.60 -11.54
N LEU A 108 7.54 -4.49 -10.88
CA LEU A 108 6.60 -5.61 -10.76
C LEU A 108 5.66 -5.76 -11.96
N TRP A 109 5.23 -4.63 -12.55
CA TRP A 109 4.27 -4.64 -13.67
C TRP A 109 4.92 -4.38 -15.04
N SER A 110 6.13 -3.80 -15.13
CA SER A 110 6.82 -3.61 -16.43
C SER A 110 7.57 -4.85 -16.93
N ILE A 111 7.75 -5.90 -16.11
CA ILE A 111 8.38 -7.14 -16.57
C ILE A 111 7.38 -8.02 -17.36
N ASP A 112 6.07 -7.73 -17.29
CA ASP A 112 5.02 -8.42 -18.06
C ASP A 112 4.36 -7.50 -19.11
N ALA A 113 4.34 -6.18 -18.88
CA ALA A 113 4.00 -5.21 -19.92
C ALA A 113 5.28 -4.84 -20.69
N GLY A 114 5.51 -5.51 -21.81
CA GLY A 114 6.59 -5.22 -22.74
C GLY A 114 6.83 -3.72 -22.85
N ALA A 115 8.06 -3.31 -22.52
CA ALA A 115 8.55 -1.95 -22.64
C ALA A 115 8.38 -1.45 -24.09
N ARG A 116 7.18 -0.94 -24.42
CA ARG A 116 6.96 -0.06 -25.56
C ARG A 116 7.17 1.35 -25.09
N PHE A 117 8.43 1.67 -24.82
CA PHE A 117 8.92 3.02 -25.04
C PHE A 117 9.14 3.15 -26.55
N GLY A 118 8.17 3.72 -27.26
CA GLY A 118 8.31 4.01 -28.69
C GLY A 118 6.98 4.30 -29.37
N GLY A 119 6.75 5.59 -29.65
CA GLY A 119 5.72 6.10 -30.58
C GLY A 119 4.38 6.39 -29.95
#